data_AF-B7K862-F1
#
_entry.id   AF-B7K862-F1
#
_cell.length_a   1.000
_cell.length_b   1.000
_cell.length_c   1.000
_cell.angle_alpha   90.00
_cell.angle_beta   90.00
_cell.angle_gamma   90.00
#
_symmetry.space_group_name_H-M   'P 1'
#
loop_
_entity.id
_entity.type
_entity.pdbx_description
1 polymer ?
#
loop_
_entity_poly.entity_id
_entity_poly.type
_entity_poly.pdbx_seq_one_letter_code
_entity_poly.pdbx_strand_id
1 'polypeptide(L)' 'MSNPNIEVCPVCGVKIENGDKVIFSVGNPGTRARLYARVCNYVQKSGCINQEQESLGVISANDYYRPI' A
#
# COMPACT_ATOMS: atom_id res chain seq x y z
N MET A 1 -21.78 4.67 14.36
CA MET A 1 -20.66 3.82 13.93
C MET A 1 -20.15 4.37 12.62
N SER A 2 -18.94 4.93 12.59
CA SER A 2 -18.35 5.46 11.36
C SER A 2 -17.84 4.28 10.55
N ASN A 3 -18.41 4.00 9.38
CA ASN A 3 -17.84 3.01 8.48
C ASN A 3 -16.46 3.52 8.03
N PRO A 4 -15.39 2.71 8.14
CA PRO A 4 -14.10 3.11 7.59
C PRO A 4 -14.24 3.30 6.07
N ASN A 5 -13.63 4.36 5.54
CA ASN A 5 -13.50 4.51 4.10
C ASN A 5 -12.47 3.49 3.63
N ILE A 6 -12.91 2.48 2.86
CA ILE A 6 -12.06 1.38 2.40
C ILE A 6 -11.88 1.50 0.89
N GLU A 7 -10.64 1.66 0.46
CA GLU A 7 -10.23 1.56 -0.93
C GLU A 7 -9.56 0.20 -1.16
N VAL A 8 -9.97 -0.54 -2.19
CA VAL A 8 -9.36 -1.82 -2.55
C VAL A 8 -8.69 -1.68 -3.90
N CYS A 9 -7.40 -2.00 -3.96
CA CYS A 9 -6.67 -1.96 -5.21
C CYS A 9 -7.16 -3.08 -6.14
N PRO A 10 -7.71 -2.79 -7.34
CA PRO A 10 -8.21 -3.82 -8.25
C PRO A 10 -7.08 -4.66 -8.87
N VAL A 11 -5.84 -4.18 -8.79
CA VAL A 11 -4.67 -4.81 -9.40
C VAL A 11 -3.94 -5.75 -8.42
N CYS A 12 -3.76 -5.35 -7.16
CA CYS A 12 -3.03 -6.15 -6.16
C CYS A 12 -3.88 -6.65 -4.98
N GLY A 13 -5.15 -6.26 -4.88
CA GLY A 13 -6.08 -6.70 -3.83
C GLY A 13 -5.83 -6.13 -2.44
N VAL A 14 -4.81 -5.28 -2.28
CA VAL A 14 -4.50 -4.63 -1.00
C VAL A 14 -5.57 -3.60 -0.65
N LYS A 15 -5.91 -3.51 0.64
CA LYS A 15 -6.91 -2.56 1.16
C LYS A 15 -6.23 -1.38 1.83
N ILE A 16 -6.80 -0.20 1.67
CA ILE A 16 -6.41 1.04 2.34
C ILE A 16 -7.61 1.54 3.12
N GLU A 17 -7.43 1.71 4.43
CA GLU A 17 -8.44 2.20 5.36
C GLU A 17 -8.13 3.64 5.74
N ASN A 18 -9.14 4.52 5.62
CA ASN A 18 -9.06 5.93 6.04
C ASN A 18 -7.85 6.67 5.43
N GLY A 19 -7.53 6.38 4.17
CA GLY A 19 -6.47 7.05 3.39
C GLY A 19 -5.06 6.47 3.57
N ASP A 20 -4.66 6.10 4.79
CA ASP A 20 -3.24 5.84 5.10
C ASP A 20 -2.93 4.42 5.62
N LYS A 21 -3.91 3.75 6.23
CA LYS A 21 -3.69 2.45 6.86
C LYS A 21 -3.83 1.33 5.84
N VAL A 22 -2.73 0.71 5.48
CA VAL A 22 -2.69 -0.37 4.48
C VAL A 22 -2.82 -1.74 5.16
N ILE A 23 -3.78 -2.55 4.71
CA ILE A 23 -3.97 -3.94 5.16
C ILE A 23 -3.50 -4.90 4.06
N PHE A 24 -2.36 -5.56 4.31
CA PHE A 24 -1.82 -6.61 3.46
C PHE A 24 -2.56 -7.94 3.69
N SER A 25 -2.44 -8.88 2.74
CA SER A 25 -2.98 -10.23 2.89
C SER A 25 -2.26 -11.05 3.95
N VAL A 26 -0.98 -10.76 4.19
CA VAL A 26 -0.12 -11.42 5.18
C VAL A 26 0.74 -10.38 5.89
N GLY A 27 0.89 -10.54 7.21
CA GLY A 27 1.73 -9.69 8.05
C GLY A 27 1.00 -8.49 8.65
N ASN A 28 1.78 -7.60 9.27
CA ASN A 28 1.25 -6.43 9.94
C ASN A 28 0.76 -5.36 8.95
N PRO A 29 -0.25 -4.55 9.33
CA PRO A 29 -0.61 -3.34 8.60
C PRO A 29 0.61 -2.43 8.37
N GLY A 30 0.53 -1.61 7.33
CA GLY A 30 1.58 -0.67 6.98
C GLY A 30 1.05 0.62 6.39
N THR A 31 1.94 1.33 5.71
CA THR A 31 1.69 2.62 5.07
C THR A 31 1.66 2.49 3.56
N ARG A 32 1.22 3.55 2.88
CA ARG A 32 1.29 3.67 1.41
C ARG A 32 2.73 3.56 0.88
N ALA A 33 3.72 4.08 1.61
CA ALA A 33 5.14 3.90 1.30
C ALA A 33 5.53 2.41 1.27
N ARG A 34 5.15 1.64 2.29
CA ARG A 34 5.38 0.19 2.35
C ARG A 34 4.65 -0.56 1.24
N LEU A 35 3.41 -0.16 0.93
CA LEU A 35 2.63 -0.76 -0.15
C LEU A 35 3.32 -0.59 -1.50
N TYR A 36 3.82 0.60 -1.78
CA TYR A 36 4.58 0.85 -3.00
C TYR A 36 5.87 0.05 -3.02
N ALA A 37 6.70 0.18 -1.97
CA ALA A 37 8.03 -0.42 -1.89
C ALA A 37 8.02 -1.96 -1.99
N ARG A 38 6.92 -2.62 -1.61
CA ARG A 38 6.80 -4.08 -1.62
C ARG A 38 5.92 -4.65 -2.72
N VAL A 39 4.96 -3.89 -3.23
CA VAL A 39 3.93 -4.41 -4.14
C VAL A 39 3.76 -3.54 -5.38
N CYS A 40 3.19 -2.33 -5.27
CA CYS A 40 2.80 -1.57 -6.48
C CYS A 40 4.02 -1.15 -7.34
N ASN A 41 5.23 -1.04 -6.77
CA ASN A 41 6.45 -0.80 -7.55
C ASN A 41 6.83 -1.98 -8.47
N TYR A 42 6.51 -3.21 -8.07
CA TYR A 42 6.83 -4.42 -8.85
C TYR A 42 5.69 -4.86 -9.76
N VAL A 43 4.44 -4.56 -9.40
CA VAL A 43 3.30 -5.01 -10.21
C VAL A 43 3.30 -4.36 -11.60
N GLN A 44 3.81 -3.12 -11.74
CA GLN A 44 3.99 -2.41 -13.03
C GLN A 44 2.79 -2.46 -13.99
N LYS A 45 1.57 -2.65 -13.47
CA LYS A 45 0.32 -2.63 -14.23
C LYS A 45 -0.40 -1.31 -14.01
N SER A 46 -0.95 -0.76 -15.08
CA SER A 46 -1.86 0.39 -15.02
C SER A 46 -3.06 0.07 -14.13
N GLY A 47 -3.40 0.99 -13.22
CA GLY A 47 -4.55 0.86 -12.33
C GLY A 47 -4.24 0.42 -10.89
N CYS A 48 -2.96 0.29 -10.49
CA CYS A 48 -2.61 0.17 -9.07
C CYS A 48 -2.87 1.53 -8.39
N ILE A 49 -3.74 1.58 -7.37
CA ILE A 49 -4.14 2.83 -6.70
C ILE A 49 -3.01 3.54 -5.92
N ASN A 50 -1.82 2.93 -5.85
CA ASN A 50 -0.71 3.40 -5.04
C ASN A 50 0.56 3.52 -5.88
N GLN A 51 0.48 4.35 -6.93
CA GLN A 51 1.58 4.67 -7.86
C GLN A 51 1.91 6.16 -7.95
N GLU A 52 1.00 7.04 -7.54
CA GLU A 52 1.24 8.49 -7.57
C GLU A 52 2.21 8.89 -6.46
N GLN A 53 3.36 9.44 -6.82
CA GLN A 53 4.44 9.79 -5.89
C GLN A 53 3.98 10.70 -4.74
N GLU A 54 3.06 11.62 -5.03
CA GLU A 54 2.48 12.54 -4.05
C GLU A 54 1.66 11.82 -2.97
N SER A 55 1.06 10.67 -3.30
CA SER A 55 0.24 9.87 -2.40
C SER A 55 1.04 8.87 -1.55
N LEU A 56 2.32 8.62 -1.85
CA LEU A 56 3.10 7.56 -1.20
C LEU A 56 3.63 7.97 0.18
N GLY A 57 3.83 9.28 0.39
CA GLY A 57 4.62 9.80 1.50
C GLY A 57 6.11 9.50 1.35
N VAL A 58 6.86 9.62 2.45
CA VAL A 58 8.31 9.37 2.45
C VAL A 58 8.58 7.86 2.47
N ILE A 59 9.22 7.35 1.43
CA ILE A 59 9.68 5.96 1.37
C ILE A 59 11.07 5.86 2.02
N SER A 60 11.19 5.00 3.02
CA SER A 60 12.45 4.70 3.70
C SER A 60 13.00 3.32 3.31
N ALA A 61 14.28 3.06 3.60
CA ALA A 61 14.88 1.75 3.38
C ALA A 61 14.17 0.61 4.17
N ASN A 62 13.48 0.94 5.26
CA ASN A 62 12.73 -0.04 6.07
C ASN A 62 11.37 -0.43 5.47
N ASP A 63 10.90 0.30 4.46
CA ASP A 63 9.65 -0.01 3.77
C ASP A 63 9.81 -1.17 2.79
N TYR A 64 11.00 -1.32 2.22
CA TYR A 64 11.33 -2.45 1.35
C TYR A 64 11.30 -3.77 2.11
N TYR A 65 11.16 -4.87 1.37
CA TYR A 65 11.25 -6.20 1.93
C TYR A 65 12.68 -6.45 2.42
N ARG A 66 12.82 -6.89 3.68
CA ARG A 66 14.09 -7.31 4.28
C ARG A 66 13.89 -8.76 4.73
N PRO A 67 14.50 -9.74 4.06
CA PRO A 67 14.51 -11.10 4.58
C PRO A 67 15.25 -11.08 5.93
N ILE A 68 14.62 -11.68 6.93
CA ILE A 68 15.21 -11.93 8.25
C ILE A 68 16.19 -13.10 8.18
#